data_AF-A0A5A7NN55-F1
#
_entry.id   AF-A0A5A7NN55-F1
#
_cell.length_a   1.000
_cell.length_b   1.000
_cell.length_c   1.000
_cell.angle_alpha   90.00
_cell.angle_beta   90.00
_cell.angle_gamma   90.00
#
_symmetry.space_group_name_H-M   'P 1'
#
loop_
_entity.id
_entity.type
_entity.pdbx_description
1 polymer ?
#
loop_
_entity_poly.entity_id
_entity_poly.type
_entity_poly.pdbx_seq_one_letter_code
_entity_poly.pdbx_strand_id
1 'polypeptide(L)'
;MRYSKLEFNSVPQIRDEFTFDDSAIAAVSQACRFGSFPESGFLTSVSGGQPLITNFDDDGNVIAEGTGNGFAAFDPLCLAEQFLGSAPQIPDPAQDIANVDVTENTIAGYMQANYAGELGDLPVRGNFGLRIVRTKVESTGLRGELFIVPGAEPGEIADIDVDTSTVTEVVGGGTYTKFLPSLNAVFDLRDDLLVRGAVYRALSRPDPDSLGFGRSFSGITDDSEGETDISNVVALATANGNPFTDPLMSWNFDAAIEWYPNDDTILAIGTYYKRFDGGFDTVGQIEEFLIDGQALQTVVTTTETTGNTSEIVGMEITAAHRFSYLPGPLSGLGAKISYNYADSNFEFEDGQFGEGVVLVDGEERRRAGIIPPAEIFGFSKHVLSAQLYYQIGRLIFRVSTNTAANISSNSFRRREIFVSSVIPACLKCVSLMI
;
A
#
# COMPACT_ATOMS: atom_id res chain seq x y z
N MET A 1 -13.31 14.18 -22.80
CA MET A 1 -12.07 13.51 -23.26
C MET A 1 -10.92 13.97 -22.37
N ARG A 2 -10.04 13.07 -21.95
CA ARG A 2 -8.86 13.38 -21.11
C ARG A 2 -7.63 12.73 -21.73
N TYR A 3 -6.52 13.46 -21.75
CA TYR A 3 -5.18 12.94 -22.02
C TYR A 3 -4.35 13.07 -20.74
N SER A 4 -3.44 12.13 -20.50
CA SER A 4 -2.53 12.12 -19.35
C SER A 4 -1.22 11.46 -19.78
N LYS A 5 -0.09 12.05 -19.42
CA LYS A 5 1.23 11.42 -19.45
C LYS A 5 1.70 11.28 -18.01
N LEU A 6 2.19 10.09 -17.65
CA LEU A 6 2.87 9.81 -16.39
C LEU A 6 4.27 9.36 -16.73
N GLU A 7 5.26 9.85 -15.99
CA GLU A 7 6.65 9.43 -16.04
C GLU A 7 7.05 9.01 -14.63
N PHE A 8 7.67 7.86 -14.51
CA PHE A 8 8.20 7.31 -13.27
C PHE A 8 9.63 6.88 -13.52
N ASN A 9 10.56 7.43 -12.73
CA ASN A 9 11.97 7.09 -12.78
C ASN A 9 12.44 6.72 -11.38
N SER A 10 12.99 5.52 -11.21
CA SER A 10 13.64 5.14 -9.97
C SER A 10 14.91 5.95 -9.77
N VAL A 11 15.07 6.50 -8.58
CA VAL A 11 16.36 6.96 -8.10
C VAL A 11 17.09 5.80 -7.44
N PRO A 12 18.43 5.76 -7.49
CA PRO A 12 19.21 4.77 -6.76
C PRO A 12 18.81 4.74 -5.29
N GLN A 13 18.58 3.55 -4.73
CA GLN A 13 18.40 3.38 -3.29
C GLN A 13 19.76 3.34 -2.60
N ILE A 14 20.48 4.46 -2.64
CA ILE A 14 21.75 4.60 -1.93
C ILE A 14 21.43 4.89 -0.47
N ARG A 15 21.88 4.03 0.43
CA ARG A 15 21.89 4.30 1.87
C ARG A 15 23.31 4.73 2.25
N ASP A 16 23.50 6.03 2.42
CA ASP A 16 24.71 6.55 3.02
C ASP A 16 24.56 6.60 4.55
N GLU A 17 25.44 5.91 5.26
CA GLU A 17 25.50 5.95 6.72
C GLU A 17 26.71 6.75 7.18
N PHE A 18 26.47 7.77 7.99
CA PHE A 18 27.50 8.63 8.54
C PHE A 18 27.51 8.51 10.07
N THR A 19 28.68 8.21 10.63
CA THR A 19 28.87 8.12 12.08
C THR A 19 29.58 9.39 12.57
N PHE A 20 28.98 10.05 13.56
CA PHE A 20 29.51 11.26 14.19
C PHE A 20 29.78 11.01 15.67
N ASP A 21 30.73 11.74 16.26
CA ASP A 21 30.96 11.70 17.70
C ASP A 21 29.85 12.42 18.49
N ASP A 22 29.71 12.07 19.77
CA ASP A 22 28.69 12.63 20.65
C ASP A 22 28.77 14.17 20.77
N SER A 23 29.97 14.74 20.62
CA SER A 23 30.17 16.19 20.75
C SER A 23 29.63 16.94 19.53
N ALA A 24 29.83 16.40 18.33
CA ALA A 24 29.27 16.88 17.08
C ALA A 24 27.75 16.74 17.09
N ILE A 25 27.24 15.58 17.52
CA ILE A 25 25.79 15.34 17.65
C ILE A 25 25.16 16.36 18.61
N ALA A 26 25.79 16.59 19.77
CA ALA A 26 25.30 17.56 20.74
C ALA A 26 25.31 19.00 20.20
N ALA A 27 26.38 19.42 19.53
CA ALA A 27 26.48 20.76 18.95
C ALA A 27 25.42 21.01 17.88
N VAL A 28 25.25 20.07 16.95
CA VAL A 28 24.27 20.15 15.86
C VAL A 28 22.84 20.09 16.40
N SER A 29 22.58 19.23 17.39
CA SER A 29 21.28 19.15 18.06
C SER A 29 20.93 20.48 18.73
N GLN A 30 21.87 21.17 19.37
CA GLN A 30 21.61 22.49 19.95
C GLN A 30 21.34 23.56 18.88
N ALA A 31 22.08 23.53 17.78
CA ALA A 31 21.92 24.50 16.69
C ALA A 31 20.58 24.35 15.95
N CYS A 32 20.13 23.10 15.74
CA CYS A 32 18.94 22.78 14.95
C CYS A 32 17.68 22.49 15.77
N ARG A 33 17.76 22.61 17.10
CA ARG A 33 16.59 22.48 17.97
C ARG A 33 15.67 23.68 17.79
N PHE A 34 14.36 23.42 17.69
CA PHE A 34 13.37 24.48 17.74
C PHE A 34 13.39 25.21 19.11
N GLY A 35 13.33 26.54 19.10
CA GLY A 35 13.35 27.36 20.31
C GLY A 35 12.21 27.06 21.29
N SER A 36 11.09 26.52 20.78
CA SER A 36 9.98 25.98 21.55
C SER A 36 9.50 24.69 20.91
N PHE A 37 9.02 23.74 21.72
CA PHE A 37 8.35 22.57 21.20
C PHE A 37 7.11 22.99 20.38
N PRO A 38 6.86 22.42 19.18
CA PRO A 38 5.79 22.87 18.28
C PRO A 38 4.38 22.78 18.87
N GLU A 39 4.16 21.88 19.83
CA GLU A 39 2.86 21.64 20.45
C GLU A 39 2.82 22.16 21.90
N SER A 40 1.93 23.12 22.16
CA SER A 40 1.69 23.60 23.53
C SER A 40 0.94 22.55 24.35
N GLY A 41 1.48 22.20 25.52
CA GLY A 41 0.79 21.27 26.42
C GLY A 41 0.92 19.80 26.03
N PHE A 42 1.89 19.45 25.18
CA PHE A 42 2.21 18.07 24.83
C PHE A 42 2.35 17.20 26.09
N LEU A 43 1.54 16.14 26.16
CA LEU A 43 1.41 15.18 27.27
C LEU A 43 0.96 15.73 28.64
N THR A 44 0.62 17.01 28.76
CA THR A 44 0.15 17.60 30.04
C THR A 44 -1.13 16.97 30.58
N SER A 45 -2.02 16.52 29.69
CA SER A 45 -3.25 15.82 30.05
C SER A 45 -3.01 14.39 30.55
N VAL A 46 -1.90 13.77 30.14
CA VAL A 46 -1.51 12.40 30.52
C VAL A 46 -0.75 12.40 31.84
N SER A 47 0.10 13.40 32.05
CA SER A 47 0.95 13.49 33.24
C SER A 47 0.19 13.98 34.49
N GLY A 48 -1.03 14.49 34.33
CA GLY A 48 -1.81 15.02 35.45
C GLY A 48 -1.11 16.17 36.19
N GLY A 49 -0.26 16.92 35.48
CA GLY A 49 0.59 17.97 36.05
C GLY A 49 1.86 17.49 36.74
N GLN A 50 2.16 16.18 36.73
CA GLN A 50 3.41 15.63 37.24
C GLN A 50 4.49 15.56 36.13
N PRO A 51 5.78 15.51 36.49
CA PRO A 51 6.84 15.08 35.58
C PRO A 51 6.62 13.63 35.11
N LEU A 52 6.79 13.36 33.82
CA LEU A 52 6.76 12.00 33.27
C LEU A 52 8.07 11.25 33.57
N ILE A 53 9.18 11.98 33.65
CA ILE A 53 10.48 11.46 34.08
C ILE A 53 10.78 12.05 35.45
N THR A 54 11.06 11.16 36.41
CA THR A 54 11.52 11.52 37.75
C THR A 54 12.80 10.75 38.02
N ASN A 55 13.92 11.46 38.12
CA ASN A 55 15.21 10.89 38.47
C ASN A 55 15.42 10.99 39.98
N PHE A 56 16.07 9.97 40.55
CA PHE A 56 16.44 9.92 41.96
C PHE A 56 17.96 9.85 42.08
N ASP A 57 18.52 10.41 43.16
CA ASP A 57 19.90 10.13 43.57
C ASP A 57 20.01 8.75 44.24
N ASP A 58 21.25 8.36 44.57
CA ASP A 58 21.55 7.07 45.22
C ASP A 58 20.87 6.91 46.60
N ASP A 59 20.45 8.02 47.21
CA ASP A 59 19.74 8.07 48.49
C ASP A 59 18.20 8.07 48.30
N GLY A 60 17.71 8.02 47.06
CA GLY A 60 16.30 7.98 46.71
C GLY A 60 15.57 9.33 46.74
N ASN A 61 16.29 10.45 46.75
CA ASN A 61 15.71 11.79 46.65
C ASN A 61 15.52 12.20 45.19
N VAL A 62 14.42 12.88 44.88
CA VAL A 62 14.19 13.41 43.53
C VAL A 62 15.20 14.51 43.22
N ILE A 63 15.94 14.35 42.13
CA ILE A 63 16.86 15.37 41.62
C ILE A 63 16.20 16.18 40.51
N ALA A 64 16.53 17.48 40.42
CA ALA A 64 15.96 18.37 39.41
C ALA A 64 16.50 18.09 38.00
N GLU A 65 17.72 17.56 37.90
CA GLU A 65 18.36 17.28 36.63
C GLU A 65 17.73 16.05 35.94
N GLY A 66 17.25 16.24 34.71
CA GLY A 66 16.54 15.22 33.94
C GLY A 66 15.12 14.87 34.46
N THR A 67 14.70 15.40 35.61
CA THR A 67 13.30 15.32 36.06
C THR A 67 12.46 16.41 35.39
N GLY A 68 11.40 16.02 34.69
CA GLY A 68 10.52 16.96 34.01
C GLY A 68 9.85 16.40 32.77
N ASN A 69 9.27 17.33 32.00
CA ASN A 69 8.62 17.09 30.70
C ASN A 69 9.37 17.87 29.61
N GLY A 70 10.69 17.67 29.53
CA GLY A 70 11.53 18.34 28.54
C GLY A 70 11.41 17.66 27.18
N PHE A 71 10.80 18.33 26.21
CA PHE A 71 10.73 17.85 24.83
C PHE A 71 11.53 18.77 23.93
N ALA A 72 12.32 18.18 23.04
CA ALA A 72 12.95 18.87 21.94
C ALA A 72 12.33 18.37 20.64
N ALA A 73 12.12 19.30 19.73
CA ALA A 73 11.90 18.98 18.33
C ALA A 73 13.04 19.64 17.56
N PHE A 74 13.48 19.00 16.49
CA PHE A 74 14.60 19.44 15.70
C PHE A 74 14.15 19.67 14.27
N ASP A 75 14.78 20.63 13.60
CA ASP A 75 14.63 20.80 12.15
C ASP A 75 15.46 19.71 11.45
N PRO A 76 14.82 18.72 10.80
CA PRO A 76 15.52 17.62 10.17
C PRO A 76 16.39 18.06 8.99
N LEU A 77 16.01 19.13 8.28
CA LEU A 77 16.81 19.66 7.18
C LEU A 77 18.05 20.36 7.72
N CYS A 78 17.90 21.16 8.78
CA CYS A 78 19.06 21.75 9.47
C CYS A 78 20.01 20.67 9.99
N LEU A 79 19.49 19.61 10.64
CA LEU A 79 20.33 18.50 11.12
C LEU A 79 21.12 17.89 9.96
N ALA A 80 20.43 17.54 8.87
CA ALA A 80 21.08 16.98 7.68
C ALA A 80 22.13 17.94 7.10
N GLU A 81 21.81 19.22 6.95
CA GLU A 81 22.74 20.24 6.45
C GLU A 81 23.98 20.42 7.33
N GLN A 82 23.82 20.41 8.66
CA GLN A 82 24.93 20.55 9.59
C GLN A 82 25.84 19.31 9.61
N PHE A 83 25.25 18.11 9.52
CA PHE A 83 26.01 16.87 9.49
C PHE A 83 26.70 16.63 8.14
N LEU A 84 26.01 16.93 7.04
CA LEU A 84 26.51 16.68 5.68
C LEU A 84 27.27 17.87 5.08
N GLY A 85 27.24 19.04 5.73
CA GLY A 85 27.81 20.29 5.23
C GLY A 85 27.06 20.91 4.04
N SER A 86 25.96 20.30 3.61
CA SER A 86 25.12 20.77 2.50
C SER A 86 23.71 20.16 2.60
N ALA A 87 22.75 20.77 1.92
CA ALA A 87 21.41 20.21 1.85
C ALA A 87 21.42 18.87 1.12
N PRO A 88 20.79 17.82 1.67
CA PRO A 88 20.71 16.53 1.00
C PRO A 88 20.08 16.72 -0.40
N GLN A 89 20.74 16.19 -1.42
CA GLN A 89 20.25 16.23 -2.80
C GLN A 89 19.52 14.92 -3.10
N ILE A 90 18.46 15.01 -3.90
CA ILE A 90 17.86 13.82 -4.48
C ILE A 90 18.80 13.38 -5.61
N PRO A 91 19.32 12.13 -5.60
CA PRO A 91 20.16 11.65 -6.68
C PRO A 91 19.45 11.73 -8.03
N ASP A 92 20.22 11.87 -9.11
CA ASP A 92 19.68 11.68 -10.44
C ASP A 92 19.13 10.25 -10.59
N PRO A 93 18.15 10.02 -11.49
CA PRO A 93 17.66 8.69 -11.79
C PRO A 93 18.77 7.68 -12.07
N ALA A 94 18.55 6.43 -11.66
CA ALA A 94 19.52 5.36 -11.82
C ALA A 94 19.86 5.16 -13.31
N GLN A 95 21.16 5.20 -13.64
CA GLN A 95 21.68 4.91 -14.99
C GLN A 95 22.36 3.53 -15.03
N ASP A 96 21.93 2.63 -14.17
CA ASP A 96 22.40 1.24 -14.10
C ASP A 96 21.34 0.29 -14.68
N ILE A 97 21.69 -0.99 -14.76
CA ILE A 97 20.79 -2.03 -15.28
C ILE A 97 19.57 -2.26 -14.39
N ALA A 98 19.59 -1.85 -13.12
CA ALA A 98 18.50 -2.00 -12.16
C ALA A 98 17.47 -0.86 -12.24
N ASN A 99 17.63 0.06 -13.20
CA ASN A 99 16.73 1.19 -13.39
C ASN A 99 15.26 0.77 -13.63
N VAL A 100 14.34 1.63 -13.21
CA VAL A 100 12.92 1.60 -13.54
C VAL A 100 12.56 2.96 -14.12
N ASP A 101 12.60 3.06 -15.45
CA ASP A 101 12.09 4.22 -16.22
C ASP A 101 10.83 3.78 -16.96
N VAL A 102 9.70 4.39 -16.63
CA VAL A 102 8.38 4.07 -17.15
C VAL A 102 7.64 5.32 -17.58
N THR A 103 7.21 5.34 -18.83
CA THR A 103 6.29 6.34 -19.40
C THR A 103 4.95 5.71 -19.72
N GLU A 104 3.87 6.23 -19.12
CA GLU A 104 2.49 5.87 -19.48
C GLU A 104 1.78 7.05 -20.19
N ASN A 105 1.28 6.82 -21.40
CA ASN A 105 0.42 7.75 -22.12
C ASN A 105 -1.02 7.21 -22.16
N THR A 106 -1.95 7.91 -21.49
CA THR A 106 -3.35 7.50 -21.38
C THR A 106 -4.29 8.51 -22.06
N ILE A 107 -5.19 8.01 -22.89
CA ILE A 107 -6.30 8.76 -23.49
C ILE A 107 -7.64 8.12 -23.11
N ALA A 108 -8.57 8.94 -22.63
CA ALA A 108 -9.87 8.46 -22.15
C ALA A 108 -11.03 9.31 -22.68
N GLY A 109 -12.09 8.62 -23.11
CA GLY A 109 -13.39 9.19 -23.43
C GLY A 109 -14.45 8.60 -22.50
N TYR A 110 -15.44 9.39 -22.12
CA TYR A 110 -16.58 8.89 -21.36
C TYR A 110 -17.86 9.62 -21.78
N MET A 111 -18.97 8.91 -21.66
CA MET A 111 -20.33 9.44 -21.81
C MET A 111 -21.20 8.83 -20.71
N GLN A 112 -22.06 9.65 -20.13
CA GLN A 112 -23.03 9.22 -19.12
C GLN A 112 -24.37 9.90 -19.41
N ALA A 113 -25.46 9.14 -19.27
CA ALA A 113 -26.82 9.65 -19.30
C ALA A 113 -27.50 9.33 -17.97
N ASN A 114 -28.19 10.31 -17.41
CA ASN A 114 -29.03 10.14 -16.23
C ASN A 114 -30.47 9.93 -16.70
N TYR A 115 -31.24 9.12 -15.96
CA TYR A 115 -32.64 8.89 -16.23
C TYR A 115 -33.47 8.94 -14.96
N ALA A 116 -34.74 9.32 -15.11
CA ALA A 116 -35.77 9.25 -14.10
C ALA A 116 -37.10 8.98 -14.83
N GLY A 117 -37.90 8.06 -14.31
CA GLY A 117 -39.17 7.65 -14.89
C GLY A 117 -39.90 6.67 -13.98
N GLU A 118 -40.84 5.94 -14.55
CA GLU A 118 -41.69 5.00 -13.82
C GLU A 118 -41.70 3.64 -14.53
N LEU A 119 -41.59 2.55 -13.77
CA LEU A 119 -41.76 1.17 -14.25
C LEU A 119 -43.09 0.64 -13.70
N GLY A 120 -44.17 0.86 -14.45
CA GLY A 120 -45.52 0.73 -13.88
C GLY A 120 -45.75 1.87 -12.88
N ASP A 121 -46.16 1.55 -11.66
CA ASP A 121 -46.34 2.54 -10.57
C ASP A 121 -45.07 2.78 -9.74
N LEU A 122 -43.94 2.17 -10.12
CA LEU A 122 -42.69 2.22 -9.35
C LEU A 122 -41.76 3.30 -9.91
N PRO A 123 -41.46 4.40 -9.18
CA PRO A 123 -40.46 5.37 -9.60
C PRO A 123 -39.07 4.73 -9.69
N VAL A 124 -38.39 4.96 -10.81
CA VAL A 124 -37.04 4.48 -11.07
C VAL A 124 -36.16 5.62 -11.56
N ARG A 125 -34.98 5.73 -10.97
CA ARG A 125 -33.97 6.72 -11.35
C ARG A 125 -32.59 6.10 -11.38
N GLY A 126 -31.67 6.69 -12.13
CA GLY A 126 -30.34 6.12 -12.24
C GLY A 126 -29.49 6.79 -13.30
N ASN A 127 -28.44 6.08 -13.69
CA ASN A 127 -27.58 6.48 -14.79
C ASN A 127 -26.98 5.27 -15.48
N PHE A 128 -26.66 5.42 -16.75
CA PHE A 128 -25.80 4.49 -17.46
C PHE A 128 -24.70 5.25 -18.18
N GLY A 129 -23.55 4.61 -18.33
CA GLY A 129 -22.40 5.24 -18.94
C GLY A 129 -21.46 4.23 -19.58
N LEU A 130 -20.57 4.76 -20.41
CA LEU A 130 -19.45 4.04 -20.99
C LEU A 130 -18.21 4.92 -20.90
N ARG A 131 -17.14 4.36 -20.36
CA ARG A 131 -15.80 4.94 -20.43
C ARG A 131 -14.89 4.02 -21.26
N ILE A 132 -14.16 4.60 -22.20
CA ILE A 132 -13.16 3.91 -23.01
C ILE A 132 -11.81 4.51 -22.66
N VAL A 133 -10.85 3.67 -22.28
CA VAL A 133 -9.50 4.09 -21.92
C VAL A 133 -8.52 3.33 -22.79
N ARG A 134 -7.61 4.06 -23.44
CA ARG A 134 -6.46 3.49 -24.13
C ARG A 134 -5.20 3.99 -23.45
N THR A 135 -4.31 3.07 -23.09
CA THR A 135 -3.05 3.38 -22.42
C THR A 135 -1.92 2.70 -23.20
N LYS A 136 -0.83 3.45 -23.41
CA LYS A 136 0.44 2.96 -23.92
C LYS A 136 1.45 3.05 -22.77
N VAL A 137 2.08 1.93 -22.45
CA VAL A 137 3.18 1.83 -21.48
C VAL A 137 4.46 1.62 -22.28
N GLU A 138 5.50 2.39 -21.96
CA GLU A 138 6.87 2.19 -22.43
C GLU A 138 7.77 2.19 -21.20
N SER A 139 8.61 1.17 -21.05
CA SER A 139 9.65 1.15 -20.03
C SER A 139 11.01 0.97 -20.68
N THR A 140 11.96 1.81 -20.27
CA THR A 140 13.35 1.76 -20.71
C THR A 140 14.16 1.02 -19.66
N GLY A 141 14.79 -0.08 -20.04
CA GLY A 141 15.80 -0.77 -19.25
C GLY A 141 17.18 -0.54 -19.85
N LEU A 142 18.23 -0.68 -19.04
CA LEU A 142 19.61 -0.63 -19.51
C LEU A 142 20.22 -2.04 -19.54
N ARG A 143 21.09 -2.32 -20.52
CA ARG A 143 21.83 -3.58 -20.68
C ARG A 143 23.27 -3.31 -21.09
N GLY A 144 24.23 -4.02 -20.51
CA GLY A 144 25.65 -3.88 -20.80
C GLY A 144 26.46 -5.06 -20.30
N GLU A 145 27.76 -5.03 -20.56
CA GLU A 145 28.71 -5.93 -19.91
C GLU A 145 28.81 -5.57 -18.43
N LEU A 146 28.74 -6.58 -17.58
CA LEU A 146 28.82 -6.45 -16.13
C LEU A 146 30.22 -6.86 -15.67
N PHE A 147 30.61 -6.43 -14.47
CA PHE A 147 31.86 -6.82 -13.86
C PHE A 147 31.68 -7.11 -12.38
N ILE A 148 32.56 -7.96 -11.87
CA ILE A 148 32.58 -8.32 -10.46
C ILE A 148 33.17 -7.18 -9.64
N VAL A 149 32.46 -6.77 -8.59
CA VAL A 149 33.02 -5.93 -7.52
C VAL A 149 33.61 -6.85 -6.46
N PRO A 150 34.93 -6.80 -6.23
CA PRO A 150 35.59 -7.69 -5.27
C PRO A 150 35.24 -7.30 -3.83
N GLY A 151 35.08 -8.32 -2.97
CA GLY A 151 34.87 -8.17 -1.54
C GLY A 151 36.13 -7.96 -0.71
N ALA A 152 35.99 -8.06 0.61
CA ALA A 152 37.06 -7.81 1.57
C ALA A 152 38.11 -8.92 1.55
N GLU A 153 37.70 -10.16 1.31
CA GLU A 153 38.58 -11.32 1.24
C GLU A 153 38.93 -11.70 -0.22
N PRO A 154 40.13 -12.26 -0.49
CA PRO A 154 40.52 -12.65 -1.84
C PRO A 154 39.56 -13.66 -2.48
N GLY A 155 38.96 -13.27 -3.61
CA GLY A 155 38.04 -14.11 -4.39
C GLY A 155 36.57 -13.96 -4.01
N GLU A 156 36.26 -13.17 -2.99
CA GLU A 156 34.90 -12.79 -2.62
C GLU A 156 34.29 -11.84 -3.66
N ILE A 157 33.02 -12.05 -3.97
CA ILE A 157 32.18 -11.21 -4.81
C ILE A 157 31.27 -10.40 -3.88
N ALA A 158 31.46 -9.09 -3.82
CA ALA A 158 30.65 -8.18 -3.01
C ALA A 158 29.50 -7.55 -3.80
N ASP A 159 29.65 -7.40 -5.12
CA ASP A 159 28.57 -6.93 -5.98
C ASP A 159 28.81 -7.30 -7.46
N ILE A 160 27.77 -7.10 -8.28
CA ILE A 160 27.86 -7.05 -9.74
C ILE A 160 27.49 -5.65 -10.20
N ASP A 161 28.42 -4.98 -10.86
CA ASP A 161 28.24 -3.61 -11.33
C ASP A 161 28.36 -3.52 -12.85
N VAL A 162 28.02 -2.37 -13.41
CA VAL A 162 28.00 -2.10 -14.84
C VAL A 162 28.75 -0.83 -15.16
N ASP A 163 29.50 -0.83 -16.27
CA ASP A 163 30.05 0.42 -16.78
C ASP A 163 28.92 1.18 -17.47
N THR A 164 28.35 2.15 -16.74
CA THR A 164 27.25 3.02 -17.19
C THR A 164 27.58 3.80 -18.47
N SER A 165 28.84 3.91 -18.87
CA SER A 165 29.23 4.52 -20.16
C SER A 165 29.06 3.58 -21.36
N THR A 166 28.88 2.28 -21.12
CA THR A 166 28.79 1.23 -22.15
C THR A 166 27.41 0.59 -22.27
N VAL A 167 26.47 0.93 -21.39
CA VAL A 167 25.11 0.40 -21.42
C VAL A 167 24.35 0.87 -22.65
N THR A 168 23.40 0.04 -23.07
CA THR A 168 22.47 0.28 -24.17
C THR A 168 21.05 0.22 -23.67
N GLU A 169 20.18 1.06 -24.24
CA GLU A 169 18.76 1.08 -23.91
C GLU A 169 18.02 -0.08 -24.60
N VAL A 170 17.19 -0.76 -23.82
CA VAL A 170 16.16 -1.68 -24.30
C VAL A 170 14.80 -1.17 -23.88
N VAL A 171 13.84 -1.14 -24.82
CA VAL A 171 12.51 -0.61 -24.56
C VAL A 171 11.49 -1.74 -24.61
N GLY A 172 10.76 -1.92 -23.52
CA GLY A 172 9.64 -2.85 -23.39
C GLY A 172 8.31 -2.11 -23.20
N GLY A 173 7.21 -2.84 -23.29
CA GLY A 173 5.87 -2.30 -23.03
C GLY A 173 4.82 -2.67 -24.06
N GLY A 174 3.63 -2.13 -23.86
CA GLY A 174 2.44 -2.51 -24.61
C GLY A 174 1.40 -1.41 -24.71
N THR A 175 0.38 -1.65 -25.51
CA THR A 175 -0.80 -0.77 -25.61
C THR A 175 -2.06 -1.58 -25.42
N TYR A 176 -2.93 -1.14 -24.52
CA TYR A 176 -4.23 -1.75 -24.30
C TYR A 176 -5.36 -0.72 -24.44
N THR A 177 -6.54 -1.20 -24.82
CA THR A 177 -7.79 -0.42 -24.81
C THR A 177 -8.84 -1.20 -24.02
N LYS A 178 -9.44 -0.57 -23.02
CA LYS A 178 -10.44 -1.18 -22.16
C LYS A 178 -11.76 -0.40 -22.20
N PHE A 179 -12.86 -1.12 -22.19
CA PHE A 179 -14.23 -0.61 -22.18
C PHE A 179 -14.83 -0.83 -20.80
N LEU A 180 -15.34 0.24 -20.19
CA LEU A 180 -15.85 0.29 -18.82
C LEU A 180 -17.30 0.77 -18.84
N PRO A 181 -18.26 -0.11 -19.17
CA PRO A 181 -19.68 0.20 -19.03
C PRO A 181 -20.07 0.28 -17.55
N SER A 182 -21.07 1.09 -17.26
CA SER A 182 -21.69 1.18 -15.94
C SER A 182 -23.19 1.43 -16.05
N LEU A 183 -23.95 0.85 -15.13
CA LEU A 183 -25.37 1.07 -14.95
C LEU A 183 -25.66 1.11 -13.45
N ASN A 184 -26.37 2.14 -13.01
CA ASN A 184 -26.89 2.30 -11.67
C ASN A 184 -28.40 2.53 -11.75
N ALA A 185 -29.18 1.81 -10.93
CA ALA A 185 -30.62 1.95 -10.83
C ALA A 185 -31.04 2.04 -9.37
N VAL A 186 -32.01 2.91 -9.09
CA VAL A 186 -32.67 3.05 -7.79
C VAL A 186 -34.17 2.97 -8.02
N PHE A 187 -34.80 2.10 -7.26
CA PHE A 187 -36.24 1.85 -7.25
C PHE A 187 -36.78 2.35 -5.92
N ASP A 188 -37.61 3.39 -5.96
CA ASP A 188 -38.23 3.95 -4.78
C ASP A 188 -39.52 3.15 -4.49
N LEU A 189 -39.41 2.05 -3.73
CA LEU A 189 -40.52 1.12 -3.46
C LEU A 189 -41.66 1.78 -2.65
N ARG A 190 -41.28 2.70 -1.74
CA ARG A 190 -42.13 3.57 -0.93
C ARG A 190 -41.35 4.87 -0.63
N ASP A 191 -42.01 5.88 -0.09
CA ASP A 191 -41.36 7.15 0.30
C ASP A 191 -40.21 6.95 1.33
N ASP A 192 -40.27 5.86 2.10
CA ASP A 192 -39.31 5.49 3.14
C ASP A 192 -38.43 4.28 2.77
N LEU A 193 -38.63 3.63 1.62
CA LEU A 193 -37.99 2.37 1.29
C LEU A 193 -37.53 2.34 -0.16
N LEU A 194 -36.23 2.15 -0.36
CA LEU A 194 -35.64 2.08 -1.70
C LEU A 194 -34.74 0.85 -1.87
N VAL A 195 -34.62 0.41 -3.11
CA VAL A 195 -33.66 -0.62 -3.55
C VAL A 195 -32.73 -0.01 -4.57
N ARG A 196 -31.42 -0.26 -4.43
CA ARG A 196 -30.39 0.17 -5.39
C ARG A 196 -29.72 -1.05 -6.00
N GLY A 197 -29.42 -0.96 -7.28
CA GLY A 197 -28.62 -1.94 -7.99
C GLY A 197 -27.56 -1.26 -8.85
N ALA A 198 -26.37 -1.85 -8.94
CA ALA A 198 -25.32 -1.39 -9.83
C ALA A 198 -24.67 -2.59 -10.53
N VAL A 199 -24.31 -2.39 -11.80
CA VAL A 199 -23.41 -3.28 -12.55
C VAL A 199 -22.41 -2.44 -13.31
N TYR A 200 -21.13 -2.73 -13.14
CA TYR A 200 -20.08 -1.99 -13.83
C TYR A 200 -18.81 -2.81 -13.99
N ARG A 201 -18.01 -2.40 -14.97
CA ARG A 201 -16.66 -2.91 -15.15
C ARG A 201 -15.63 -1.92 -14.60
N ALA A 202 -14.69 -2.40 -13.81
CA ALA A 202 -13.59 -1.60 -13.26
C ALA A 202 -12.22 -2.07 -13.79
N LEU A 203 -11.23 -1.21 -13.59
CA LEU A 203 -9.85 -1.33 -14.07
C LEU A 203 -8.91 -0.91 -12.94
N SER A 204 -7.94 -1.76 -12.60
CA SER A 204 -6.79 -1.40 -11.76
C SER A 204 -5.52 -1.56 -12.59
N ARG A 205 -4.74 -0.49 -12.73
CA ARG A 205 -3.47 -0.55 -13.44
C ARG A 205 -2.36 -1.04 -12.50
N PRO A 206 -1.31 -1.70 -13.01
CA PRO A 206 -0.12 -1.96 -12.21
C PRO A 206 0.49 -0.66 -11.71
N ASP A 207 1.13 -0.72 -10.55
CA ASP A 207 1.91 0.41 -10.05
C ASP A 207 3.12 0.65 -10.97
N PRO A 208 3.51 1.91 -11.23
CA PRO A 208 4.58 2.21 -12.18
C PRO A 208 5.93 1.56 -11.87
N ASP A 209 6.25 1.36 -10.59
CA ASP A 209 7.45 0.67 -10.14
C ASP A 209 7.47 -0.82 -10.49
N SER A 210 6.28 -1.43 -10.64
CA SER A 210 6.11 -2.82 -11.06
C SER A 210 6.20 -3.00 -12.59
N LEU A 211 6.32 -1.92 -13.35
CA LEU A 211 6.37 -1.93 -14.82
C LEU A 211 7.80 -1.74 -15.38
N GLY A 212 8.82 -1.78 -14.53
CA GLY A 212 10.20 -1.60 -14.96
C GLY A 212 10.72 -2.72 -15.86
N PHE A 213 11.72 -2.38 -16.67
CA PHE A 213 12.40 -3.32 -17.56
C PHE A 213 13.88 -3.55 -17.19
N GLY A 214 14.28 -3.10 -16.01
CA GLY A 214 15.60 -3.34 -15.41
C GLY A 214 15.81 -4.77 -14.90
N ARG A 215 17.05 -5.07 -14.53
CA ARG A 215 17.53 -6.31 -13.92
C ARG A 215 18.37 -5.95 -12.69
N SER A 216 18.19 -6.68 -11.60
CA SER A 216 19.05 -6.57 -10.43
C SER A 216 19.55 -7.93 -9.98
N PHE A 217 20.63 -7.95 -9.21
CA PHE A 217 21.19 -9.13 -8.57
C PHE A 217 20.98 -9.00 -7.07
N SER A 218 19.84 -9.48 -6.56
CA SER A 218 19.46 -9.28 -5.17
C SER A 218 19.95 -10.42 -4.28
N GLY A 219 20.88 -10.14 -3.35
CA GLY A 219 21.28 -11.11 -2.32
C GLY A 219 22.77 -11.20 -2.02
N ILE A 220 23.61 -10.39 -2.67
CA ILE A 220 24.99 -10.17 -2.24
C ILE A 220 24.91 -9.10 -1.14
N THR A 221 25.00 -9.53 0.11
CA THR A 221 25.01 -8.62 1.26
C THR A 221 26.39 -8.66 1.90
N ASP A 222 26.82 -7.55 2.51
CA ASP A 222 28.02 -7.48 3.36
C ASP A 222 28.02 -8.55 4.49
N ASP A 223 26.83 -9.09 4.81
CA ASP A 223 26.62 -10.13 5.83
C ASP A 223 26.60 -11.57 5.28
N SER A 224 26.74 -11.76 3.95
CA SER A 224 26.81 -13.10 3.36
C SER A 224 28.20 -13.71 3.62
N GLU A 225 28.28 -14.97 4.03
CA GLU A 225 29.60 -15.63 4.08
C GLU A 225 30.16 -15.62 2.66
N GLY A 226 31.19 -14.79 2.43
CA GLY A 226 31.63 -14.32 1.13
C GLY A 226 31.38 -15.27 -0.04
N GLU A 227 30.46 -14.89 -0.92
CA GLU A 227 30.17 -15.66 -2.13
C GLU A 227 31.38 -15.61 -3.06
N THR A 228 31.77 -16.75 -3.62
CA THR A 228 32.98 -16.88 -4.46
C THR A 228 32.68 -17.49 -5.83
N ASP A 229 31.48 -18.06 -6.02
CA ASP A 229 31.04 -18.62 -7.28
C ASP A 229 30.12 -17.64 -8.00
N ILE A 230 30.60 -17.11 -9.13
CA ILE A 230 29.84 -16.20 -9.99
C ILE A 230 28.51 -16.82 -10.46
N SER A 231 28.43 -18.15 -10.58
CA SER A 231 27.21 -18.84 -11.00
C SER A 231 26.10 -18.70 -9.96
N ASN A 232 26.44 -18.70 -8.66
CA ASN A 232 25.49 -18.49 -7.58
C ASN A 232 25.01 -17.04 -7.56
N VAL A 233 25.91 -16.09 -7.78
CA VAL A 233 25.57 -14.66 -7.85
C VAL A 233 24.62 -14.38 -9.02
N VAL A 234 24.92 -14.90 -10.21
CA VAL A 234 24.06 -14.74 -11.39
C VAL A 234 22.72 -15.45 -11.21
N ALA A 235 22.64 -16.51 -10.41
CA ALA A 235 21.38 -17.14 -10.04
C ALA A 235 20.44 -16.23 -9.23
N LEU A 236 20.93 -15.10 -8.71
CA LEU A 236 20.15 -14.09 -7.99
C LEU A 236 19.53 -13.02 -8.91
N ALA A 237 19.74 -13.12 -10.23
CA ALA A 237 19.19 -12.18 -11.19
C ALA A 237 17.65 -12.16 -11.14
N THR A 238 17.07 -10.97 -10.99
CA THR A 238 15.62 -10.76 -10.97
C THR A 238 15.24 -9.57 -11.86
N ALA A 239 14.02 -9.59 -12.40
CA ALA A 239 13.47 -8.46 -13.12
C ALA A 239 12.93 -7.40 -12.15
N ASN A 240 13.21 -6.13 -12.43
CA ASN A 240 12.70 -5.01 -11.62
C ASN A 240 11.33 -4.57 -12.14
N GLY A 241 10.40 -5.52 -12.20
CA GLY A 241 9.08 -5.36 -12.78
C GLY A 241 8.92 -6.01 -14.15
N ASN A 242 7.77 -5.72 -14.77
CA ASN A 242 7.43 -6.21 -16.09
C ASN A 242 6.58 -5.19 -16.87
N PRO A 243 7.11 -4.59 -17.95
CA PRO A 243 6.38 -3.58 -18.72
C PRO A 243 5.22 -4.18 -19.54
N PHE A 244 5.15 -5.51 -19.66
CA PHE A 244 4.10 -6.23 -20.39
C PHE A 244 2.90 -6.59 -19.50
N THR A 245 2.94 -6.26 -18.20
CA THR A 245 1.85 -6.53 -17.27
C THR A 245 0.58 -5.81 -17.68
N ASP A 246 -0.49 -6.57 -17.93
CA ASP A 246 -1.80 -6.03 -18.23
C ASP A 246 -2.47 -5.50 -16.94
N PRO A 247 -3.44 -4.59 -17.02
CA PRO A 247 -4.18 -4.14 -15.85
C PRO A 247 -5.24 -5.17 -15.44
N LEU A 248 -5.46 -5.31 -14.13
CA LEU A 248 -6.53 -6.14 -13.59
C LEU A 248 -7.90 -5.55 -13.92
N MET A 249 -8.80 -6.40 -14.41
CA MET A 249 -10.17 -6.02 -14.74
C MET A 249 -11.14 -6.64 -13.74
N SER A 250 -12.29 -6.02 -13.51
CA SER A 250 -13.36 -6.69 -12.76
C SER A 250 -14.75 -6.35 -13.25
N TRP A 251 -15.65 -7.31 -13.14
CA TRP A 251 -17.10 -7.12 -13.17
C TRP A 251 -17.63 -7.03 -11.74
N ASN A 252 -18.43 -6.00 -11.47
CA ASN A 252 -18.92 -5.70 -10.14
C ASN A 252 -20.45 -5.61 -10.20
N PHE A 253 -21.09 -6.28 -9.25
CA PHE A 253 -22.54 -6.32 -9.10
C PHE A 253 -22.86 -5.99 -7.65
N ASP A 254 -23.60 -4.91 -7.44
CA ASP A 254 -23.99 -4.44 -6.12
C ASP A 254 -25.51 -4.37 -6.04
N ALA A 255 -26.08 -4.78 -4.91
CA ALA A 255 -27.50 -4.65 -4.62
C ALA A 255 -27.70 -4.23 -3.17
N ALA A 256 -28.56 -3.26 -2.92
CA ALA A 256 -28.82 -2.75 -1.58
C ALA A 256 -30.29 -2.41 -1.38
N ILE A 257 -30.75 -2.53 -0.14
CA ILE A 257 -32.05 -2.06 0.34
C ILE A 257 -31.82 -1.09 1.49
N GLU A 258 -32.47 0.06 1.44
CA GLU A 258 -32.38 1.12 2.44
C GLU A 258 -33.79 1.48 2.90
N TRP A 259 -34.02 1.40 4.21
CA TRP A 259 -35.28 1.73 4.86
C TRP A 259 -35.06 2.87 5.86
N TYR A 260 -35.95 3.86 5.78
CA TYR A 260 -35.97 5.07 6.61
C TYR A 260 -37.28 5.12 7.41
N PRO A 261 -37.47 4.28 8.45
CA PRO A 261 -38.74 4.19 9.18
C PRO A 261 -39.29 5.55 9.68
N ASN A 262 -38.40 6.51 9.93
CA ASN A 262 -38.69 7.88 10.33
C ASN A 262 -37.41 8.74 10.15
N ASP A 263 -37.52 10.04 10.40
CA ASP A 263 -36.42 11.01 10.28
C ASP A 263 -35.20 10.71 11.18
N ASP A 264 -35.36 9.86 12.20
CA ASP A 264 -34.32 9.50 13.15
C ASP A 264 -33.65 8.15 12.86
N THR A 265 -34.14 7.36 11.89
CA THR A 265 -33.74 5.94 11.72
C THR A 265 -33.36 5.62 10.29
N ILE A 266 -32.26 4.89 10.12
CA ILE A 266 -31.90 4.22 8.88
C ILE A 266 -31.51 2.77 9.15
N LEU A 267 -32.00 1.86 8.32
CA LEU A 267 -31.57 0.48 8.22
C LEU A 267 -31.20 0.20 6.77
N ALA A 268 -29.97 -0.22 6.52
CA ALA A 268 -29.44 -0.49 5.19
C ALA A 268 -28.78 -1.87 5.17
N ILE A 269 -29.08 -2.65 4.13
CA ILE A 269 -28.42 -3.93 3.85
C ILE A 269 -27.96 -3.90 2.41
N GLY A 270 -26.67 -4.12 2.19
CA GLY A 270 -26.03 -4.24 0.89
C GLY A 270 -25.45 -5.63 0.69
N THR A 271 -25.34 -6.06 -0.56
CA THR A 271 -24.63 -7.26 -1.00
C THR A 271 -23.82 -6.92 -2.24
N TYR A 272 -22.68 -7.55 -2.39
CA TYR A 272 -21.82 -7.36 -3.55
C TYR A 272 -21.22 -8.67 -4.02
N TYR A 273 -21.07 -8.80 -5.33
CA TYR A 273 -20.33 -9.85 -6.01
C TYR A 273 -19.37 -9.17 -7.00
N LYS A 274 -18.07 -9.42 -6.82
CA LYS A 274 -17.01 -8.87 -7.64
C LYS A 274 -16.23 -10.02 -8.24
N ARG A 275 -16.14 -10.08 -9.56
CA ARG A 275 -15.32 -11.04 -10.29
C ARG A 275 -14.16 -10.31 -10.92
N PHE A 276 -12.94 -10.69 -10.55
CA PHE A 276 -11.72 -10.20 -11.19
C PHE A 276 -11.36 -11.12 -12.35
N ASP A 277 -11.08 -10.52 -13.49
CA ASP A 277 -10.52 -11.20 -14.66
C ASP A 277 -9.05 -10.77 -14.73
N GLY A 278 -8.16 -11.61 -14.20
CA GLY A 278 -6.76 -11.29 -13.98
C GLY A 278 -6.25 -11.81 -12.64
N GLY A 279 -5.11 -12.50 -12.67
CA GLY A 279 -4.29 -12.81 -11.49
C GLY A 279 -2.82 -12.47 -11.77
N PHE A 280 -1.92 -12.84 -10.86
CA PHE A 280 -0.49 -12.68 -11.04
C PHE A 280 0.19 -14.05 -10.89
N ASP A 281 1.00 -14.44 -11.88
CA ASP A 281 1.88 -15.60 -11.80
C ASP A 281 3.34 -15.14 -11.87
N THR A 282 4.21 -15.89 -11.20
CA THR A 282 5.65 -15.74 -11.33
C THR A 282 6.14 -16.49 -12.58
N VAL A 283 6.71 -15.76 -13.54
CA VAL A 283 7.26 -16.30 -14.78
C VAL A 283 8.77 -16.11 -14.82
N GLY A 284 9.52 -17.17 -15.09
CA GLY A 284 10.95 -17.18 -15.31
C GLY A 284 11.30 -17.26 -16.79
N GLN A 285 12.26 -16.47 -17.24
CA GLN A 285 12.82 -16.52 -18.59
C GLN A 285 14.32 -16.76 -18.51
N ILE A 286 14.87 -17.60 -19.40
CA ILE A 286 16.32 -17.77 -19.48
C ILE A 286 16.91 -16.54 -20.17
N GLU A 287 17.79 -15.84 -19.46
CA GLU A 287 18.55 -14.71 -19.99
C GLU A 287 20.06 -15.00 -19.88
N GLU A 288 20.83 -14.41 -20.78
CA GLU A 288 22.29 -14.48 -20.79
C GLU A 288 22.86 -13.14 -20.34
N PHE A 289 23.77 -13.18 -19.36
CA PHE A 289 24.53 -12.05 -18.87
C PHE A 289 26.00 -12.23 -19.23
N LEU A 290 26.65 -11.15 -19.69
CA LEU A 290 28.10 -11.12 -19.92
C LEU A 290 28.75 -10.48 -18.69
N ILE A 291 29.53 -11.25 -17.93
CA ILE A 291 30.22 -10.79 -16.72
C ILE A 291 31.72 -11.07 -16.85
N ASP A 292 32.56 -10.03 -16.77
CA ASP A 292 34.01 -10.13 -17.01
C ASP A 292 34.36 -10.90 -18.30
N GLY A 293 33.60 -10.67 -19.37
CA GLY A 293 33.72 -11.37 -20.65
C GLY A 293 33.22 -12.83 -20.67
N GLN A 294 32.65 -13.35 -19.58
CA GLN A 294 32.06 -14.69 -19.49
C GLN A 294 30.54 -14.63 -19.70
N ALA A 295 30.02 -15.44 -20.63
CA ALA A 295 28.58 -15.57 -20.85
C ALA A 295 27.98 -16.59 -19.87
N LEU A 296 27.07 -16.12 -19.02
CA LEU A 296 26.40 -16.90 -17.98
C LEU A 296 24.89 -16.81 -18.17
N GLN A 297 24.22 -17.97 -18.19
CA GLN A 297 22.78 -18.04 -18.34
C GLN A 297 22.10 -18.35 -17.02
N THR A 298 20.97 -17.69 -16.77
CA THR A 298 20.18 -17.89 -15.57
C THR A 298 18.70 -17.64 -15.86
N VAL A 299 17.85 -18.08 -14.95
CA VAL A 299 16.42 -17.80 -14.99
C VAL A 299 16.18 -16.46 -14.30
N VAL A 300 15.74 -15.47 -15.05
CA VAL A 300 15.26 -14.19 -14.52
C VAL A 300 13.76 -14.31 -14.29
N THR A 301 13.33 -14.15 -13.04
CA THR A 301 11.92 -14.16 -12.67
C THR A 301 11.28 -12.78 -12.74
N THR A 302 10.04 -12.73 -13.20
CA THR A 302 9.19 -11.56 -13.18
C THR A 302 7.73 -11.95 -12.90
N THR A 303 6.88 -10.96 -12.64
CA THR A 303 5.44 -11.17 -12.46
C THR A 303 4.70 -10.90 -13.76
N GLU A 304 3.79 -11.78 -14.15
CA GLU A 304 2.91 -11.60 -15.30
C GLU A 304 1.44 -11.66 -14.89
N THR A 305 0.60 -10.90 -15.58
CA THR A 305 -0.85 -11.06 -15.45
C THR A 305 -1.36 -12.29 -16.16
N THR A 306 -2.29 -12.99 -15.52
CA THR A 306 -2.85 -14.25 -16.02
C THR A 306 -4.31 -14.10 -16.45
N GLY A 307 -4.83 -15.10 -17.16
CA GLY A 307 -6.25 -15.19 -17.47
C GLY A 307 -7.12 -15.76 -16.34
N ASN A 308 -6.53 -16.01 -15.16
CA ASN A 308 -7.24 -16.59 -14.02
C ASN A 308 -8.32 -15.63 -13.50
N THR A 309 -9.32 -16.20 -12.85
CA THR A 309 -10.43 -15.44 -12.29
C THR A 309 -10.54 -15.67 -10.80
N SER A 310 -10.74 -14.59 -10.05
CA SER A 310 -11.06 -14.64 -8.63
C SER A 310 -12.34 -13.87 -8.35
N GLU A 311 -12.89 -14.08 -7.16
CA GLU A 311 -14.16 -13.55 -6.74
C GLU A 311 -14.07 -13.02 -5.31
N ILE A 312 -14.82 -11.94 -5.07
CA ILE A 312 -15.12 -11.44 -3.73
C ILE A 312 -16.63 -11.34 -3.60
N VAL A 313 -17.19 -11.99 -2.59
CA VAL A 313 -18.61 -11.95 -2.25
C VAL A 313 -18.77 -11.40 -0.85
N GLY A 314 -19.75 -10.54 -0.64
CA GLY A 314 -19.99 -10.03 0.69
C GLY A 314 -21.32 -9.35 0.90
N MET A 315 -21.53 -8.97 2.14
CA MET A 315 -22.71 -8.26 2.61
C MET A 315 -22.33 -7.18 3.62
N GLU A 316 -23.09 -6.10 3.61
CA GLU A 316 -22.94 -4.98 4.51
C GLU A 316 -24.26 -4.68 5.18
N ILE A 317 -24.24 -4.40 6.48
CA ILE A 317 -25.40 -3.97 7.24
C ILE A 317 -25.01 -2.67 7.93
N THR A 318 -25.88 -1.66 7.85
CA THR A 318 -25.77 -0.46 8.67
C THR A 318 -27.11 -0.15 9.30
N ALA A 319 -27.10 0.10 10.61
CA ALA A 319 -28.25 0.61 11.33
C ALA A 319 -27.83 1.86 12.11
N ALA A 320 -28.57 2.95 11.96
CA ALA A 320 -28.38 4.13 12.79
C ALA A 320 -29.72 4.65 13.29
N HIS A 321 -29.74 5.10 14.53
CA HIS A 321 -30.94 5.58 15.18
C HIS A 321 -30.64 6.70 16.16
N ARG A 322 -31.41 7.78 16.11
CA ARG A 322 -31.43 8.84 17.11
C ARG A 322 -32.63 8.67 18.03
N PHE A 323 -32.38 8.65 19.33
CA PHE A 323 -33.41 8.45 20.35
C PHE A 323 -34.11 9.78 20.73
N SER A 324 -34.56 10.54 19.74
CA SER A 324 -35.13 11.88 19.91
C SER A 324 -36.36 11.92 20.82
N TYR A 325 -37.10 10.80 20.89
CA TYR A 325 -38.30 10.61 21.70
C TYR A 325 -38.02 10.45 23.20
N LEU A 326 -36.76 10.25 23.62
CA LEU A 326 -36.43 10.13 25.04
C LEU A 326 -36.54 11.49 25.74
N PRO A 327 -37.04 11.54 26.99
CA PRO A 327 -37.32 12.80 27.66
C PRO A 327 -36.04 13.56 28.05
N GLY A 328 -36.14 14.88 28.01
CA GLY A 328 -35.12 15.78 28.54
C GLY A 328 -33.76 15.62 27.84
N PRO A 329 -32.65 15.57 28.59
CA PRO A 329 -31.31 15.50 28.02
C PRO A 329 -31.11 14.26 27.12
N LEU A 330 -31.80 13.15 27.37
CA LEU A 330 -31.64 11.88 26.64
C LEU A 330 -32.07 11.94 25.16
N SER A 331 -32.86 12.94 24.74
CA SER A 331 -33.22 13.20 23.33
C SER A 331 -32.01 13.48 22.42
N GLY A 332 -30.85 13.75 23.01
CA GLY A 332 -29.57 13.91 22.34
C GLY A 332 -28.85 12.61 21.99
N LEU A 333 -29.28 11.46 22.53
CA LEU A 333 -28.62 10.17 22.34
C LEU A 333 -28.85 9.62 20.92
N GLY A 334 -27.83 9.01 20.35
CA GLY A 334 -27.95 8.21 19.14
C GLY A 334 -26.90 7.11 19.06
N ALA A 335 -27.19 6.12 18.23
CA ALA A 335 -26.35 4.96 18.02
C ALA A 335 -26.21 4.66 16.52
N LYS A 336 -25.07 4.12 16.14
CA LYS A 336 -24.81 3.58 14.80
C LYS A 336 -24.02 2.29 14.93
N ILE A 337 -24.40 1.28 14.16
CA ILE A 337 -23.66 0.04 13.99
C ILE A 337 -23.53 -0.25 12.49
N SER A 338 -22.35 -0.68 12.07
CA SER A 338 -22.05 -1.11 10.71
C SER A 338 -21.28 -2.43 10.77
N TYR A 339 -21.69 -3.41 9.98
CA TYR A 339 -21.06 -4.73 9.89
C TYR A 339 -20.82 -5.09 8.42
N ASN A 340 -19.62 -5.55 8.10
CA ASN A 340 -19.26 -6.08 6.79
C ASN A 340 -18.82 -7.55 6.96
N TYR A 341 -19.32 -8.41 6.09
CA TYR A 341 -18.81 -9.75 5.85
C TYR A 341 -18.31 -9.85 4.42
N ALA A 342 -17.12 -10.39 4.23
CA ALA A 342 -16.52 -10.58 2.92
C ALA A 342 -15.78 -11.93 2.86
N ASP A 343 -15.91 -12.63 1.76
CA ASP A 343 -15.14 -13.82 1.43
C ASP A 343 -14.50 -13.65 0.05
N SER A 344 -13.26 -14.10 -0.08
CA SER A 344 -12.45 -13.93 -1.29
C SER A 344 -11.68 -15.22 -1.54
N ASN A 345 -11.56 -15.61 -2.81
CA ASN A 345 -10.65 -16.67 -3.24
C ASN A 345 -9.46 -16.12 -4.05
N PHE A 346 -9.25 -14.81 -4.04
CA PHE A 346 -8.05 -14.23 -4.65
C PHE A 346 -6.82 -14.63 -3.85
N GLU A 347 -5.88 -15.24 -4.56
CA GLU A 347 -4.60 -15.71 -4.06
C GLU A 347 -3.50 -15.17 -4.98
N PHE A 348 -2.32 -14.91 -4.43
CA PHE A 348 -1.13 -14.56 -5.19
C PHE A 348 0.07 -15.39 -4.72
N GLU A 349 0.88 -15.83 -5.67
CA GLU A 349 2.10 -16.58 -5.41
C GLU A 349 3.20 -15.67 -4.83
N ASP A 350 4.09 -16.26 -4.03
CA ASP A 350 5.33 -15.58 -3.66
C ASP A 350 6.26 -15.48 -4.87
N GLY A 351 6.84 -14.29 -5.09
CA GLY A 351 7.65 -14.00 -6.28
C GLY A 351 8.91 -14.87 -6.41
N GLN A 352 9.47 -15.35 -5.31
CA GLN A 352 10.72 -16.10 -5.31
C GLN A 352 10.51 -17.59 -4.99
N PHE A 353 9.66 -17.88 -4.02
CA PHE A 353 9.48 -19.23 -3.48
C PHE A 353 8.07 -19.81 -3.71
N GLY A 354 7.18 -19.10 -4.39
CA GLY A 354 5.87 -19.58 -4.81
C GLY A 354 5.91 -20.48 -6.04
N GLU A 355 4.77 -21.05 -6.42
CA GLU A 355 4.63 -21.77 -7.69
C GLU A 355 4.91 -20.78 -8.84
N GLY A 356 5.53 -21.28 -9.91
CA GLY A 356 5.82 -20.44 -11.07
C GLY A 356 6.00 -21.24 -12.34
N VAL A 357 6.15 -20.53 -13.45
CA VAL A 357 6.38 -21.12 -14.76
C VAL A 357 7.72 -20.63 -15.27
N VAL A 358 8.58 -21.53 -15.75
CA VAL A 358 9.84 -21.19 -16.42
C VAL A 358 9.69 -21.50 -17.89
N LEU A 359 9.94 -20.52 -18.75
CA LEU A 359 9.98 -20.70 -20.20
C LEU A 359 11.36 -21.19 -20.62
N VAL A 360 11.43 -22.39 -21.17
CA VAL A 360 12.66 -22.97 -21.74
C VAL A 360 12.42 -23.31 -23.20
N ASP A 361 13.14 -22.65 -24.11
CA ASP A 361 12.95 -22.77 -25.56
C ASP A 361 11.49 -22.50 -26.01
N GLY A 362 10.78 -21.64 -25.28
CA GLY A 362 9.37 -21.33 -25.52
C GLY A 362 8.37 -22.36 -24.99
N GLU A 363 8.84 -23.41 -24.31
CA GLU A 363 7.98 -24.36 -23.60
C GLU A 363 7.88 -24.03 -22.10
N GLU A 364 6.65 -24.05 -21.58
CA GLU A 364 6.38 -23.83 -20.16
C GLU A 364 6.76 -25.05 -19.32
N ARG A 365 7.56 -24.82 -18.27
CA ARG A 365 7.86 -25.80 -17.24
C ARG A 365 7.45 -25.26 -15.88
N ARG A 366 6.59 -26.00 -15.17
CA ARG A 366 6.17 -25.61 -13.82
C ARG A 366 7.28 -25.83 -12.80
N ARG A 367 7.55 -24.78 -12.01
CA ARG A 367 8.35 -24.81 -10.79
C ARG A 367 7.39 -25.00 -9.62
N ALA A 368 7.59 -26.06 -8.83
CA ALA A 368 6.84 -26.25 -7.60
C ALA A 368 7.21 -25.17 -6.58
N GLY A 369 6.21 -24.50 -6.00
CA GLY A 369 6.39 -23.58 -4.90
C GLY A 369 6.69 -24.32 -3.59
N ILE A 370 7.51 -23.69 -2.74
CA ILE A 370 7.77 -24.14 -1.36
C ILE A 370 6.91 -23.31 -0.39
N ILE A 371 6.58 -22.07 -0.76
CA ILE A 371 5.64 -21.20 -0.05
C ILE A 371 4.26 -21.35 -0.72
N PRO A 372 3.19 -21.64 0.04
CA PRO A 372 1.84 -21.64 -0.50
C PRO A 372 1.40 -20.22 -0.86
N PRO A 373 0.47 -20.05 -1.82
CA PRO A 373 -0.03 -18.74 -2.18
C PRO A 373 -0.76 -18.07 -1.02
N ALA A 374 -0.78 -16.74 -1.03
CA ALA A 374 -1.37 -15.92 0.03
C ALA A 374 -2.65 -15.22 -0.44
N GLU A 375 -3.63 -15.12 0.44
CA GLU A 375 -4.81 -14.26 0.24
C GLU A 375 -4.42 -12.77 0.30
N ILE A 376 -5.33 -11.89 -0.15
CA ILE A 376 -5.22 -10.42 -0.06
C ILE A 376 -4.74 -10.00 1.33
N PHE A 377 -3.58 -9.34 1.46
CA PHE A 377 -3.03 -8.97 2.77
C PHE A 377 -3.94 -8.03 3.56
N GLY A 378 -4.17 -8.32 4.85
CA GLY A 378 -5.01 -7.50 5.74
C GLY A 378 -6.52 -7.63 5.48
N PHE A 379 -6.92 -8.53 4.58
CA PHE A 379 -8.31 -8.82 4.30
C PHE A 379 -8.96 -9.47 5.53
N SER A 380 -10.03 -8.85 6.02
CA SER A 380 -10.76 -9.31 7.20
C SER A 380 -12.11 -9.84 6.77
N LYS A 381 -12.42 -11.10 7.07
CA LYS A 381 -13.73 -11.65 6.71
C LYS A 381 -14.88 -10.99 7.46
N HIS A 382 -14.61 -10.44 8.64
CA HIS A 382 -15.60 -9.75 9.46
C HIS A 382 -15.04 -8.40 9.91
N VAL A 383 -15.79 -7.33 9.67
CA VAL A 383 -15.49 -5.98 10.18
C VAL A 383 -16.73 -5.41 10.84
N LEU A 384 -16.62 -5.00 12.10
CA LEU A 384 -17.67 -4.37 12.89
C LEU A 384 -17.22 -2.97 13.32
N SER A 385 -18.09 -1.97 13.14
CA SER A 385 -17.95 -0.64 13.70
C SER A 385 -19.20 -0.29 14.50
N ALA A 386 -19.04 0.19 15.73
CA ALA A 386 -20.13 0.66 16.55
C ALA A 386 -19.82 2.04 17.14
N GLN A 387 -20.85 2.88 17.22
CA GLN A 387 -20.75 4.25 17.70
C GLN A 387 -21.97 4.58 18.56
N LEU A 388 -21.70 5.22 19.70
CA LEU A 388 -22.70 5.93 20.50
C LEU A 388 -22.36 7.42 20.47
N TYR A 389 -23.35 8.28 20.37
CA TYR A 389 -23.15 9.72 20.48
C TYR A 389 -24.25 10.36 21.32
N TYR A 390 -23.93 11.52 21.89
CA TYR A 390 -24.83 12.30 22.72
C TYR A 390 -24.65 13.78 22.41
N GLN A 391 -25.71 14.43 21.96
CA GLN A 391 -25.73 15.86 21.63
C GLN A 391 -26.51 16.66 22.67
N ILE A 392 -25.89 17.70 23.22
CA ILE A 392 -26.56 18.69 24.07
C ILE A 392 -26.27 20.11 23.55
N GLY A 393 -27.29 20.73 22.95
CA GLY A 393 -27.14 22.02 22.26
C GLY A 393 -26.09 21.95 21.15
N ARG A 394 -24.99 22.70 21.32
CA ARG A 394 -23.85 22.75 20.39
C ARG A 394 -22.75 21.71 20.69
N LEU A 395 -22.81 21.03 21.84
CA LEU A 395 -21.80 20.06 22.25
C LEU A 395 -22.21 18.65 21.78
N ILE A 396 -21.24 17.89 21.28
CA ILE A 396 -21.41 16.50 20.84
C ILE A 396 -20.33 15.65 21.50
N PHE A 397 -20.75 14.64 22.26
CA PHE A 397 -19.90 13.58 22.78
C PHE A 397 -20.09 12.33 21.93
N ARG A 398 -19.04 11.55 21.73
CA ARG A 398 -19.06 10.35 20.89
C ARG A 398 -18.19 9.29 21.53
N VAL A 399 -18.57 8.02 21.40
CA VAL A 399 -17.74 6.84 21.69
C VAL A 399 -17.81 5.91 20.50
N SER A 400 -16.68 5.37 20.05
CA SER A 400 -16.61 4.47 18.89
C SER A 400 -15.74 3.26 19.18
N THR A 401 -16.04 2.13 18.54
CA THR A 401 -15.21 0.94 18.53
C THR A 401 -15.20 0.33 17.13
N ASN A 402 -14.07 -0.24 16.74
CA ASN A 402 -13.90 -0.98 15.50
C ASN A 402 -13.25 -2.33 15.82
N THR A 403 -13.72 -3.39 15.18
CA THR A 403 -13.19 -4.74 15.38
C THR A 403 -13.14 -5.45 14.03
N ALA A 404 -12.00 -6.04 13.73
CA ALA A 404 -11.80 -6.89 12.56
C ALA A 404 -11.42 -8.30 13.05
N ALA A 405 -11.93 -9.33 12.37
CA ALA A 405 -11.65 -10.72 12.70
C ALA A 405 -11.38 -11.54 11.43
N ASN A 406 -10.63 -12.64 11.59
CA ASN A 406 -10.14 -13.49 10.51
C ASN A 406 -9.38 -12.67 9.46
N ILE A 407 -8.34 -11.99 9.95
CA ILE A 407 -7.46 -11.17 9.14
C ILE A 407 -6.46 -12.10 8.45
N SER A 408 -6.40 -12.07 7.13
CA SER A 408 -5.36 -12.73 6.36
C SER A 408 -4.00 -12.13 6.71
N SER A 409 -3.03 -12.99 7.01
CA SER A 409 -1.66 -12.59 7.29
C SER A 409 -0.73 -13.56 6.57
N ASN A 410 0.31 -13.03 5.93
CA ASN A 410 1.32 -13.88 5.30
C ASN A 410 2.28 -14.36 6.39
N SER A 411 2.40 -15.67 6.60
CA SER A 411 3.01 -16.28 7.79
C SER A 411 4.54 -16.11 7.92
N PHE A 412 5.18 -15.28 7.09
CA PHE A 412 6.64 -15.06 7.11
C PHE A 412 7.10 -13.66 7.53
N ARG A 413 6.22 -12.66 7.66
CA ARG A 413 6.58 -11.39 8.31
C ARG A 413 5.81 -11.25 9.62
N ARG A 414 6.36 -11.82 10.71
CA ARG A 414 6.01 -11.38 12.06
C ARG A 414 6.37 -9.90 12.19
N ARG A 415 5.36 -9.04 12.41
CA ARG A 415 5.41 -7.90 13.33
C ARG A 415 3.99 -7.35 13.54
N GLU A 416 3.53 -7.51 14.78
CA GLU A 416 2.54 -6.73 15.54
C GLU A 416 1.23 -6.31 14.86
N ILE A 417 0.17 -7.03 15.23
CA ILE A 417 -1.23 -6.65 15.00
C ILE A 417 -1.58 -5.48 15.94
N PHE A 418 -1.76 -4.28 15.40
CA PHE A 418 -2.37 -3.16 16.12
C PHE A 418 -3.90 -3.27 16.10
N VAL A 419 -4.50 -3.58 17.25
CA VAL A 419 -5.93 -3.33 17.50
C VAL A 419 -6.08 -1.84 17.81
N SER A 420 -6.56 -1.05 16.85
CA SER A 420 -6.90 0.36 17.09
C SER A 420 -8.28 0.47 17.74
N SER A 421 -8.32 0.62 19.06
CA SER A 421 -9.49 1.08 19.80
C SER A 421 -9.47 2.62 19.89
N VAL A 422 -10.23 3.29 19.02
CA VAL A 422 -10.43 4.75 19.13
C VAL A 422 -11.49 5.02 20.22
N ILE A 423 -11.07 5.00 21.47
CA ILE A 423 -11.84 5.44 22.64
C ILE A 423 -11.84 6.97 22.66
N PRO A 424 -13.01 7.65 22.64
CA PRO A 424 -13.04 9.06 22.91
C PRO A 424 -13.20 9.29 24.42
N ALA A 425 -12.35 10.19 24.90
CA ALA A 425 -12.28 10.74 26.25
C ALA A 425 -11.72 9.81 27.35
N CYS A 426 -10.40 9.93 27.51
CA CYS A 426 -9.78 10.21 28.80
C CYS A 426 -9.89 9.12 29.88
N LEU A 427 -8.97 8.14 29.83
CA LEU A 427 -8.22 7.65 30.99
C LEU A 427 -7.11 6.69 30.50
N LYS A 428 -5.84 7.07 30.73
CA LYS A 428 -4.60 6.26 30.80
C LYS A 428 -4.56 4.91 30.03
N CYS A 429 -3.76 4.85 28.97
CA CYS A 429 -2.98 3.65 28.62
C CYS A 429 -1.56 4.08 28.24
N VAL A 430 -0.61 3.74 29.12
CA VAL A 430 0.83 3.79 28.89
C VAL A 430 1.20 2.48 28.20
N SER A 431 1.80 2.56 27.02
CA SER A 431 2.55 1.46 26.43
C SER A 431 4.02 1.68 26.80
N LEU A 432 4.57 0.76 27.57
CA LEU A 432 6.01 0.68 27.89
C LEU A 432 6.58 -0.44 27.01
N MET A 433 7.40 -0.09 26.03
CA MET A 433 8.31 -1.03 25.37
C MET A 433 9.58 -1.14 26.22
N ILE A 434 9.93 -2.35 26.61
CA ILE A 434 11.32 -2.83 26.68
C ILE A 434 11.50 -3.71 25.46
#